data_AF-A0A2W2BP40-F1
#
_entry.id   AF-A0A2W2BP40-F1
#
_cell.length_a   1.000
_cell.length_b   1.000
_cell.length_c   1.000
_cell.angle_alpha   90.00
_cell.angle_beta   90.00
_cell.angle_gamma   90.00
#
_symmetry.space_group_name_H-M   'P 1'
#
loop_
_entity.id
_entity.type
_entity.pdbx_description
1 polymer ?
#
loop_
_entity_poly.entity_id
_entity_poly.type
_entity_poly.pdbx_seq_one_letter_code
_entity_poly.pdbx_strand_id
1 'polypeptide(L)' 'MSDAYVVGDPDGLSPLQIELRDAVARELHAQLALRSERIELADVPEVAYQVTLRVSETLRHRPTATIRQSPE' A
#
# COMPACT_ATOMS: atom_id res chain seq x y z
N MET A 1 -13.91 18.53 -9.63
CA MET A 1 -13.05 17.71 -10.49
C MET A 1 -11.74 18.47 -10.69
N SER A 2 -10.81 18.38 -9.72
CA SER A 2 -9.55 19.13 -9.79
C SER A 2 -8.50 18.31 -10.51
N ASP A 3 -8.06 18.90 -11.60
CA ASP A 3 -6.96 18.55 -12.48
C ASP A 3 -5.63 18.57 -11.71
N ALA A 4 -4.98 17.42 -11.55
CA ALA A 4 -3.62 17.33 -11.04
C ALA A 4 -2.91 16.12 -11.67
N TYR A 5 -2.81 16.13 -13.00
CA TYR A 5 -1.68 15.50 -13.66
C TYR A 5 -0.43 16.33 -13.31
N VAL A 6 0.15 16.08 -12.14
CA VAL A 6 1.51 16.52 -11.86
C VAL A 6 2.43 15.63 -12.69
N VAL A 7 2.86 16.18 -13.82
CA VAL A 7 3.99 15.68 -14.61
C VAL A 7 5.18 15.54 -13.67
N GLY A 8 5.57 14.29 -13.38
CA GLY A 8 6.73 13.99 -12.54
C GLY A 8 6.76 12.58 -11.92
N ASP A 9 5.62 11.92 -11.75
CA ASP A 9 5.55 10.54 -11.23
C ASP A 9 5.11 9.57 -12.35
N PRO A 10 5.95 8.60 -12.78
CA PRO A 10 5.65 7.71 -13.90
C PRO A 10 4.37 6.88 -13.70
N ASP A 11 3.92 6.70 -12.45
CA ASP A 11 2.84 5.76 -12.14
C ASP A 11 1.48 6.45 -11.92
N GLY A 12 1.44 7.79 -11.81
CA GLY A 12 0.21 8.55 -11.57
C GLY A 12 -0.52 8.20 -10.27
N LEU A 13 0.19 7.61 -9.30
CA LEU A 13 -0.38 7.15 -8.05
C LEU A 13 -0.43 8.27 -7.00
N SER A 14 -1.52 8.34 -6.26
CA SER A 14 -1.56 9.16 -5.04
C SER A 14 -0.59 8.61 -3.99
N PRO A 15 -0.14 9.44 -3.01
CA PRO A 15 0.74 8.98 -1.95
C PRO A 15 0.25 7.73 -1.21
N LEU A 16 -1.07 7.63 -0.96
CA LEU A 16 -1.66 6.45 -0.34
C LEU A 16 -1.52 5.20 -1.22
N GLN A 17 -1.73 5.35 -2.53
CA GLN A 17 -1.61 4.23 -3.46
C GLN A 17 -0.16 3.74 -3.57
N ILE A 18 0.82 4.65 -3.50
CA ILE A 18 2.25 4.30 -3.42
C ILE A 18 2.52 3.49 -2.14
N GLU A 19 2.08 3.98 -0.98
CA GLU A 19 2.27 3.28 0.30
C GLU A 19 1.61 1.89 0.31
N LEU A 20 0.42 1.78 -0.27
CA LEU A 20 -0.29 0.50 -0.40
C LEU A 20 0.44 -0.46 -1.34
N ARG A 21 0.89 0.01 -2.50
CA ARG A 21 1.70 -0.78 -3.43
C ARG A 21 2.96 -1.30 -2.77
N ASP A 22 3.67 -0.44 -2.05
CA ASP A 22 4.93 -0.79 -1.39
C ASP A 22 4.70 -1.75 -0.21
N ALA A 23 3.55 -1.65 0.48
CA ALA A 23 3.16 -2.62 1.50
C ALA A 23 2.86 -4.01 0.89
N VAL A 24 2.09 -4.05 -0.20
CA VAL A 24 1.77 -5.29 -0.94
C VAL A 24 3.04 -5.92 -1.50
N ALA A 25 3.92 -5.14 -2.12
CA ALA A 25 5.17 -5.65 -2.70
C ALA A 25 6.08 -6.24 -1.63
N ARG A 26 6.26 -5.56 -0.49
CA ARG A 26 7.05 -6.09 0.65
C ARG A 26 6.48 -7.40 1.17
N GLU A 27 5.16 -7.50 1.29
CA GLU A 27 4.50 -8.72 1.73
C GLU A 27 4.72 -9.86 0.74
N LEU A 28 4.50 -9.63 -0.56
CA LEU A 28 4.75 -10.64 -1.59
C LEU A 28 6.20 -11.10 -1.60
N HIS A 29 7.16 -10.18 -1.49
CA HIS A 29 8.58 -10.53 -1.37
C HIS A 29 8.87 -11.43 -0.15
N ALA A 30 8.28 -11.12 1.01
CA ALA A 30 8.44 -11.94 2.21
C ALA A 30 7.84 -13.35 2.02
N GLN A 31 6.63 -13.43 1.47
CA GLN A 31 5.95 -14.70 1.22
C GLN A 31 6.72 -15.58 0.21
N LEU A 32 7.28 -14.97 -0.84
CA LEU A 32 8.14 -15.66 -1.80
C LEU A 32 9.44 -16.17 -1.16
N ALA A 33 10.08 -15.39 -0.30
CA ALA A 33 11.29 -15.83 0.40
C ALA A 33 11.03 -17.02 1.33
N LEU A 34 9.91 -17.01 2.06
CA LEU A 34 9.53 -18.10 2.98
C LEU A 34 9.17 -19.41 2.26
N ARG A 35 8.59 -19.31 1.05
CA ARG A 35 8.10 -20.46 0.27
C ARG A 35 9.06 -20.93 -0.82
N SER A 36 10.31 -20.47 -0.81
CA SER A 36 11.30 -20.80 -1.84
C SER A 36 10.86 -20.37 -3.25
N GLU A 37 10.64 -19.06 -3.40
CA GLU A 37 10.38 -18.30 -4.64
C GLU A 37 9.01 -18.48 -5.29
N ARG A 38 8.13 -19.36 -4.80
CA ARG A 38 6.83 -19.62 -5.42
C ARG A 38 5.67 -19.46 -4.44
N ILE A 39 4.59 -18.88 -4.94
CA ILE A 39 3.28 -18.88 -4.30
C ILE A 39 2.39 -19.71 -5.21
N GLU A 40 1.89 -20.84 -4.71
CA GLU A 40 0.97 -21.69 -5.44
C GLU A 40 -0.48 -21.25 -5.18
N LEU A 41 -1.43 -21.72 -5.99
CA LEU A 41 -2.85 -21.35 -5.83
C LEU A 41 -3.39 -21.66 -4.42
N ALA A 42 -2.88 -22.72 -3.79
CA ALA A 42 -3.25 -23.10 -2.43
C ALA A 42 -2.80 -22.09 -1.36
N ASP A 43 -1.78 -21.27 -1.65
CA ASP A 43 -1.27 -20.26 -0.72
C ASP A 43 -2.06 -18.94 -0.77
N VAL A 44 -2.88 -18.74 -1.80
CA VAL A 44 -3.62 -17.49 -2.04
C VAL A 44 -4.43 -17.02 -0.83
N PRO A 45 -5.16 -17.88 -0.08
CA PRO A 45 -5.89 -17.44 1.10
C PRO A 45 -4.99 -16.80 2.18
N GLU A 46 -3.84 -17.42 2.46
CA GLU A 46 -2.91 -16.93 3.49
C GLU A 46 -2.21 -15.65 3.02
N VAL A 47 -1.76 -15.60 1.77
CA VAL A 47 -1.15 -14.38 1.20
C VAL A 47 -2.14 -13.22 1.22
N ALA A 48 -3.40 -13.45 0.82
CA ALA A 48 -4.44 -12.43 0.86
C ALA A 48 -4.69 -11.92 2.29
N TYR A 49 -4.68 -12.82 3.28
CA TYR A 49 -4.83 -12.46 4.68
C TYR A 49 -3.67 -11.56 5.16
N GLN A 50 -2.42 -11.96 4.92
CA GLN A 50 -1.26 -11.18 5.35
C GLN A 50 -1.18 -9.82 4.67
N VAL A 51 -1.45 -9.77 3.35
CA VAL A 51 -1.56 -8.50 2.61
C VAL A 51 -2.61 -7.60 3.23
N THR A 52 -3.78 -8.13 3.60
CA THR A 52 -4.85 -7.36 4.25
C THR A 52 -4.39 -6.76 5.58
N LEU A 53 -3.66 -7.52 6.39
CA LEU A 53 -3.10 -7.02 7.64
C LEU A 53 -2.08 -5.90 7.40
N ARG A 54 -1.14 -6.08 6.47
CA ARG A 54 -0.12 -5.06 6.15
C ARG A 54 -0.75 -3.78 5.62
N VAL A 55 -1.72 -3.90 4.71
CA VAL A 55 -2.51 -2.77 4.20
C VAL A 55 -3.21 -2.05 5.34
N SER A 56 -3.89 -2.79 6.22
CA SER A 56 -4.59 -2.20 7.36
C SER A 56 -3.64 -1.46 8.31
N GLU A 57 -2.44 -1.99 8.53
CA GLU A 57 -1.40 -1.32 9.30
C GLU A 57 -0.89 -0.05 8.61
N THR A 58 -0.61 -0.09 7.31
CA THR A 58 -0.23 1.10 6.53
C THR A 58 -1.27 2.20 6.66
N LEU A 59 -2.56 1.87 6.52
CA LEU A 59 -3.65 2.82 6.68
C LEU A 59 -3.75 3.39 8.11
N ARG A 60 -3.47 2.58 9.14
CA ARG A 60 -3.47 3.02 10.55
C ARG A 60 -2.32 3.95 10.91
N HIS A 61 -1.14 3.77 10.30
CA HIS A 61 0.04 4.58 10.61
C HIS A 61 0.09 5.88 9.82
N ARG A 62 -0.89 6.14 8.94
CA ARG A 62 -0.98 7.41 8.25
C ARG A 62 -1.34 8.49 9.26
N PRO A 63 -0.47 9.48 9.53
CA PRO A 63 -0.89 10.65 10.28
C PRO A 63 -2.04 11.28 9.49
N THR A 64 -3.25 11.30 10.07
CA THR A 64 -4.32 12.17 9.59
C THR A 64 -3.70 13.55 9.50
N ALA A 65 -3.51 14.06 8.29
CA ALA A 65 -3.14 15.44 8.09
C ALA A 65 -4.22 16.26 8.78
N THR A 66 -3.93 16.71 10.00
CA THR A 66 -4.76 17.66 10.72
C THR A 66 -4.93 18.83 9.78
N ILE A 67 -6.15 18.96 9.24
CA ILE A 67 -6.58 20.17 8.57
C ILE A 67 -6.41 21.25 9.63
N ARG A 68 -5.34 22.04 9.52
CA ARG A 68 -5.17 23.27 10.29
C ARG A 68 -6.30 24.17 9.83
N GLN A 69 -7.44 24.12 10.51
CA GLN A 69 -8.43 25.17 10.41
C GLN A 69 -7.76 26.42 10.97
N SER A 70 -7.32 27.31 10.08
CA SER A 70 -7.00 28.68 10.44
C SER A 70 -8.30 29.35 10.87
N PRO A 71 -8.44 29.82 12.12
CA PRO A 71 -9.44 30.83 12.42
C PRO A 71 -8.91 32.17 11.92
N GLU A 72 -9.78 32.92 11.24
CA GLU A 72 -9.61 34.36 10.96
C GLU A 72 -9.47 35.19 12.25
#